data_AF-A0A7W8LQC1-F1
#
_entry.id   AF-A0A7W8LQC1-F1
#
_cell.length_a   1.000
_cell.length_b   1.000
_cell.length_c   1.000
_cell.angle_alpha   90.00
_cell.angle_beta   90.00
_cell.angle_gamma   90.00
#
_symmetry.space_group_name_H-M   'P 1'
#
loop_
_entity.id
_entity.type
_entity.pdbx_description
1 polymer ?
#
loop_
_entity_poly.entity_id
_entity_poly.type
_entity_poly.pdbx_seq_one_letter_code
_entity_poly.pdbx_strand_id
1 'polypeptide(L)'
;MNTISSDPSLARRQTPDVLAGAGDAPWKPLYRVGAVAALVVAALTVAGVVTYVVWPPPQGTVAEWFALFQRSPLEGMLGLDLPVLLSFLANIPVVLALGLALRRSGPALITLAGALAAVAISTHLSSSRLFEMLALSGQYARATTDAGRATLEAAGQSMLTTYLGASAGPNPLPGWHYQGTAFNLSFVLWAVAAVLISALMRRDGSFGRVAGPLGMVGHALALGLFLPGVGVWLSLLSLPLLLVWYLLIARGLLRRGRGTA
;
A
#
# COMPACT_ATOMS: atom_id res chain seq x y z
N MET A 1 -14.53 -49.21 -42.80
CA MET A 1 -13.77 -48.00 -43.17
C MET A 1 -14.35 -46.84 -42.37
N ASN A 2 -13.83 -46.59 -41.16
CA ASN A 2 -14.25 -45.49 -40.30
C ASN A 2 -13.29 -44.31 -40.51
N THR A 3 -13.78 -43.25 -41.14
CA THR A 3 -13.07 -41.98 -41.28
C THR A 3 -13.25 -41.16 -40.01
N ILE A 4 -12.18 -41.04 -39.23
CA ILE A 4 -12.09 -40.07 -38.13
C ILE A 4 -12.03 -38.68 -38.78
N SER A 5 -13.12 -37.91 -38.63
CA SER A 5 -13.15 -36.49 -38.97
C SER A 5 -12.27 -35.73 -37.97
N SER A 6 -11.04 -35.40 -38.36
CA SER A 6 -10.15 -34.53 -37.60
C SER A 6 -10.51 -33.07 -37.90
N ASP A 7 -11.44 -32.49 -37.13
CA ASP A 7 -11.79 -31.07 -37.22
C ASP A 7 -10.60 -30.19 -36.75
N PRO A 8 -9.94 -29.45 -37.66
CA PRO A 8 -8.79 -28.62 -37.32
C PRO A 8 -9.14 -27.38 -36.48
N SER A 9 -10.43 -27.09 -36.28
CA SER A 9 -10.90 -25.97 -35.45
C SER A 9 -10.74 -26.24 -33.94
N LEU A 10 -10.81 -27.51 -33.51
CA LEU A 10 -10.64 -27.92 -32.12
C LEU A 10 -9.16 -27.89 -31.69
N ALA A 11 -8.24 -28.30 -32.57
CA ALA A 11 -6.80 -28.28 -32.31
C ALA A 11 -6.26 -26.85 -32.14
N ARG A 12 -6.83 -25.87 -32.86
CA ARG A 12 -6.38 -24.46 -32.84
C ARG A 12 -6.87 -23.67 -31.63
N ARG A 13 -7.96 -24.11 -30.97
CA ARG A 13 -8.47 -23.50 -29.72
C ARG A 13 -7.81 -24.09 -28.48
N GLN A 14 -7.41 -25.36 -28.50
CA GLN A 14 -6.76 -26.00 -27.36
C GLN A 14 -5.28 -25.61 -27.21
N THR A 15 -4.57 -25.30 -28.31
CA THR A 15 -3.13 -25.01 -28.26
C THR A 15 -2.75 -23.71 -27.54
N PRO A 16 -3.44 -22.56 -27.70
CA PRO A 16 -3.06 -21.32 -27.01
C PRO A 16 -3.28 -21.39 -25.49
N ASP A 17 -4.44 -21.90 -25.06
CA ASP A 17 -4.84 -21.95 -23.65
C ASP A 17 -4.05 -23.00 -22.86
N VAL A 18 -3.75 -24.16 -23.47
CA VAL A 18 -2.93 -25.20 -22.82
C VAL A 18 -1.48 -24.76 -22.66
N LEU A 19 -0.90 -24.08 -23.67
CA LEU A 19 0.46 -23.53 -23.58
C LEU A 19 0.54 -22.32 -22.63
N ALA A 20 -0.49 -21.48 -22.57
CA ALA A 20 -0.58 -20.40 -21.60
C ALA A 20 -0.70 -20.93 -20.16
N GLY A 21 -1.54 -21.94 -19.93
CA GLY A 21 -1.70 -22.60 -18.63
C GLY A 21 -0.45 -23.35 -18.15
N ALA A 22 0.33 -23.91 -19.07
CA ALA A 22 1.63 -24.54 -18.76
C ALA A 22 2.69 -23.52 -18.32
N GLY A 23 2.71 -22.32 -18.90
CA GLY A 23 3.67 -21.25 -18.57
C GLY A 23 3.48 -20.58 -17.21
N ASP A 24 2.28 -20.70 -16.62
CA ASP A 24 1.93 -20.11 -15.33
C ASP A 24 2.02 -21.10 -14.16
N ALA A 25 2.15 -22.40 -14.44
CA ALA A 25 2.26 -23.46 -13.45
C ALA A 25 3.31 -23.22 -12.34
N PRO A 26 4.57 -22.81 -12.63
CA PRO A 26 5.56 -22.56 -11.58
C PRO A 26 5.25 -21.31 -10.73
N TRP A 27 4.41 -20.41 -11.23
CA TRP A 27 4.11 -19.12 -10.59
C TRP A 27 2.82 -19.15 -9.74
N LYS A 28 2.08 -20.26 -9.76
CA LYS A 28 0.84 -20.45 -8.98
C LYS A 28 0.98 -20.10 -7.49
N PRO A 29 2.06 -20.49 -6.78
CA PRO A 29 2.23 -20.11 -5.38
C PRO A 29 2.33 -18.60 -5.20
N LEU A 30 3.08 -17.90 -6.06
CA LEU A 30 3.23 -16.45 -5.97
C LEU A 30 1.92 -15.71 -6.24
N TYR A 31 1.09 -16.20 -7.16
CA TYR A 31 -0.26 -15.64 -7.36
C TYR A 31 -1.14 -15.80 -6.12
N ARG A 32 -1.04 -16.94 -5.40
CA ARG A 32 -1.80 -17.15 -4.15
C ARG A 32 -1.32 -16.21 -3.05
N VAL A 33 0.01 -16.09 -2.86
CA VAL A 33 0.61 -15.19 -1.88
C VAL A 33 0.23 -13.74 -2.19
N GLY A 34 0.38 -13.30 -3.44
CA GLY A 34 -0.02 -11.95 -3.87
C GLY A 34 -1.52 -11.69 -3.67
N ALA A 35 -2.37 -12.70 -3.86
CA ALA A 35 -3.80 -12.53 -3.61
C ALA A 35 -4.13 -12.38 -2.12
N VAL A 36 -3.56 -13.22 -1.26
CA VAL A 36 -3.72 -13.12 0.20
C VAL A 36 -3.18 -11.77 0.67
N ALA A 37 -2.01 -11.36 0.16
CA ALA A 37 -1.42 -10.08 0.50
C ALA A 37 -2.31 -8.90 0.08
N ALA A 38 -2.96 -8.94 -1.08
CA ALA A 38 -3.94 -7.92 -1.48
C ALA A 38 -5.13 -7.83 -0.52
N LEU A 39 -5.62 -8.97 0.00
CA LEU A 39 -6.66 -8.97 1.04
C LEU A 39 -6.14 -8.40 2.36
N VAL A 40 -4.89 -8.71 2.73
CA VAL A 40 -4.23 -8.14 3.91
C VAL A 40 -4.11 -6.62 3.78
N VAL A 41 -3.71 -6.09 2.62
CA VAL A 41 -3.68 -4.65 2.37
C VAL A 41 -5.07 -4.03 2.54
N ALA A 42 -6.11 -4.64 1.97
CA ALA A 42 -7.48 -4.15 2.14
C ALA A 42 -7.91 -4.12 3.63
N ALA A 43 -7.61 -5.18 4.37
CA ALA A 43 -7.91 -5.26 5.80
C ALA A 43 -7.13 -4.23 6.62
N LEU A 44 -5.84 -4.02 6.32
CA LEU A 44 -5.00 -3.03 6.99
C LEU A 44 -5.44 -1.60 6.70
N THR A 45 -5.91 -1.31 5.49
CA THR A 45 -6.51 0.01 5.17
C THR A 45 -7.73 0.27 6.04
N VAL A 46 -8.63 -0.71 6.20
CA VAL A 46 -9.79 -0.59 7.12
C VAL A 46 -9.31 -0.45 8.56
N ALA A 47 -8.34 -1.25 8.99
CA ALA A 47 -7.77 -1.17 10.33
C ALA A 47 -7.14 0.21 10.61
N GLY A 48 -6.47 0.83 9.64
CA GLY A 48 -5.94 2.19 9.76
C GLY A 48 -7.03 3.23 9.99
N VAL A 49 -8.12 3.18 9.21
CA VAL A 49 -9.27 4.08 9.42
C VAL A 49 -9.89 3.88 10.81
N VAL A 50 -10.12 2.63 11.22
CA VAL A 50 -10.66 2.32 12.55
C VAL A 50 -9.72 2.81 13.64
N THR A 51 -8.41 2.64 13.46
CA THR A 51 -7.40 3.08 14.42
C THR A 51 -7.49 4.58 14.67
N TYR A 52 -7.54 5.38 13.61
CA TYR A 52 -7.67 6.84 13.73
C TYR A 52 -8.94 7.28 14.46
N VAL A 53 -10.04 6.54 14.32
CA VAL A 53 -11.33 6.86 14.95
C VAL A 53 -11.37 6.44 16.41
N VAL A 54 -10.86 5.24 16.73
CA VAL A 54 -10.96 4.64 18.07
C VAL A 54 -9.83 5.11 18.99
N TRP A 55 -8.61 5.25 18.46
CA TRP A 55 -7.41 5.68 19.18
C TRP A 55 -6.78 6.88 18.46
N PRO A 56 -7.41 8.07 18.54
CA PRO A 56 -6.86 9.25 17.91
C PRO A 56 -5.46 9.55 18.48
N PRO A 57 -4.47 9.83 17.63
CA PRO A 57 -3.12 10.13 18.09
C PRO A 57 -3.10 11.43 18.92
N PRO A 58 -2.15 11.58 19.87
CA PRO A 58 -1.99 12.80 20.64
C PRO A 58 -1.82 14.02 19.73
N GLN A 59 -2.54 15.09 20.03
CA GLN A 59 -2.40 16.38 19.32
C GLN A 59 -1.34 17.29 19.95
N GLY A 60 -0.79 16.93 21.11
CA GLY A 60 0.13 17.76 21.87
C GLY A 60 1.60 17.38 21.72
N THR A 61 2.34 17.48 22.82
CA THR A 61 3.81 17.52 22.83
C THR A 61 4.48 16.16 22.64
N VAL A 62 5.79 16.14 22.35
CA VAL A 62 6.60 14.91 22.32
C VAL A 62 6.49 14.13 23.64
N ALA A 63 6.38 14.82 24.78
CA ALA A 63 6.23 14.18 26.08
C ALA A 63 4.91 13.37 26.17
N GLU A 64 3.82 13.86 25.56
CA GLU A 64 2.56 13.11 25.49
C GLU A 64 2.70 11.86 24.62
N TRP A 65 3.40 11.97 23.50
CA TRP A 65 3.73 10.82 22.66
C TRP A 65 4.59 9.79 23.41
N PHE A 66 5.62 10.24 24.12
CA PHE A 66 6.44 9.34 24.95
C PHE A 66 5.62 8.69 26.06
N ALA A 67 4.75 9.43 26.74
CA ALA A 67 3.84 8.88 27.74
C ALA A 67 2.89 7.83 27.14
N LEU A 68 2.38 8.05 25.92
CA LEU A 68 1.58 7.07 25.20
C LEU A 68 2.37 5.79 24.91
N PHE A 69 3.58 5.91 24.36
CA PHE A 69 4.46 4.76 24.09
C PHE A 69 4.84 4.00 25.36
N GLN A 70 5.04 4.70 26.49
CA GLN A 70 5.33 4.08 27.79
C GLN A 70 4.10 3.35 28.37
N ARG A 71 2.89 3.89 28.17
CA ARG A 71 1.64 3.27 28.61
C ARG A 71 1.28 2.05 27.75
N SER A 72 1.36 2.21 26.43
CA SER A 72 0.92 1.23 25.46
C SER A 72 1.76 1.38 24.17
N PRO A 73 2.85 0.60 24.02
CA PRO A 73 3.68 0.63 22.83
C PRO A 73 2.89 0.42 21.54
N LEU A 74 1.92 -0.50 21.57
CA LEU A 74 1.09 -0.79 20.41
C LEU A 74 0.19 0.39 20.03
N GLU A 75 -0.43 1.08 20.98
CA GLU A 75 -1.22 2.29 20.68
C GLU A 75 -0.34 3.42 20.13
N GLY A 76 0.86 3.60 20.68
CA GLY A 76 1.83 4.55 20.11
C GLY A 76 2.20 4.21 18.66
N MET A 77 2.40 2.92 18.36
CA MET A 77 2.69 2.46 17.01
C MET A 77 1.49 2.61 16.07
N LEU A 78 0.29 2.32 16.55
CA LEU A 78 -0.96 2.52 15.82
C LEU A 78 -1.18 4.01 15.49
N GLY A 79 -0.85 4.91 16.41
CA GLY A 79 -0.90 6.35 16.20
C GLY A 79 0.11 6.90 15.19
N LEU A 80 1.18 6.15 14.89
CA LEU A 80 2.17 6.48 13.85
C LEU A 80 2.04 5.55 12.62
N ASP A 81 0.81 5.18 12.26
CA ASP A 81 0.45 4.43 11.05
C ASP A 81 1.11 3.05 10.89
N LEU A 82 1.21 2.27 11.97
CA LEU A 82 1.59 0.85 11.85
C LEU A 82 0.80 0.09 10.76
N PRO A 83 -0.54 0.26 10.60
CA PRO A 83 -1.28 -0.42 9.54
C PRO A 83 -0.82 -0.04 8.13
N VAL A 84 -0.40 1.22 7.91
CA VAL A 84 0.10 1.68 6.60
C VAL A 84 1.47 1.08 6.32
N LEU A 85 2.37 1.07 7.30
CA LEU A 85 3.68 0.41 7.18
C LEU A 85 3.52 -1.05 6.72
N LEU A 86 2.65 -1.80 7.42
CA LEU A 86 2.37 -3.20 7.09
C LEU A 86 1.72 -3.36 5.71
N SER A 87 0.92 -2.38 5.28
CA SER A 87 0.31 -2.38 3.95
C SER A 87 1.36 -2.22 2.86
N PHE A 88 2.37 -1.37 3.04
CA PHE A 88 3.48 -1.24 2.09
C PHE A 88 4.32 -2.53 2.01
N LEU A 89 4.55 -3.21 3.13
CA LEU A 89 5.21 -4.52 3.12
C LEU A 89 4.38 -5.58 2.39
N ALA A 90 3.08 -5.65 2.67
CA ALA A 90 2.18 -6.58 2.02
C ALA A 90 2.06 -6.32 0.50
N ASN A 91 2.31 -5.09 0.04
CA ASN A 91 2.32 -4.79 -1.38
C ASN A 91 3.50 -5.40 -2.17
N ILE A 92 4.58 -5.83 -1.51
CA ILE A 92 5.72 -6.49 -2.17
C ILE A 92 5.26 -7.73 -2.99
N PRO A 93 4.64 -8.76 -2.37
CA PRO A 93 4.13 -9.91 -3.12
C PRO A 93 2.99 -9.56 -4.09
N VAL A 94 2.20 -8.52 -3.82
CA VAL A 94 1.14 -8.05 -4.73
C VAL A 94 1.76 -7.59 -6.05
N VAL A 95 2.75 -6.70 -5.98
CA VAL A 95 3.42 -6.12 -7.16
C VAL A 95 4.18 -7.21 -7.93
N LEU A 96 4.85 -8.14 -7.25
CA LEU A 96 5.52 -9.26 -7.91
C LEU A 96 4.54 -10.18 -8.65
N ALA A 97 3.40 -10.52 -8.02
CA ALA A 97 2.37 -11.33 -8.64
C ALA A 97 1.72 -10.62 -9.85
N LEU A 98 1.43 -9.33 -9.73
CA LEU A 98 0.93 -8.51 -10.84
C LEU A 98 1.98 -8.37 -11.95
N GLY A 99 3.25 -8.27 -11.59
CA GLY A 99 4.40 -8.27 -12.49
C GLY A 99 4.38 -9.46 -13.43
N LEU A 100 4.22 -10.66 -12.88
CA LEU A 100 4.11 -11.89 -13.65
C LEU A 100 2.80 -12.00 -14.42
N ALA A 101 1.69 -11.56 -13.83
CA ALA A 101 0.37 -11.65 -14.45
C ALA A 101 0.21 -10.74 -15.69
N LEU A 102 0.90 -9.58 -15.69
CA LEU A 102 0.76 -8.54 -16.71
C LEU A 102 1.98 -8.43 -17.65
N ARG A 103 3.01 -9.29 -17.47
CA ARG A 103 4.27 -9.25 -18.25
C ARG A 103 4.07 -9.34 -19.77
N ARG A 104 3.05 -10.07 -20.23
CA ARG A 104 2.77 -10.24 -21.67
C ARG A 104 2.03 -9.05 -22.27
N SER A 105 1.30 -8.29 -21.45
CA SER A 105 0.46 -7.17 -21.89
C SER A 105 1.24 -5.85 -22.02
N GLY A 106 2.41 -5.75 -21.38
CA GLY A 106 3.29 -4.59 -21.51
C GLY A 106 4.56 -4.71 -20.66
N PRO A 107 5.59 -5.43 -21.14
CA PRO A 107 6.77 -5.77 -20.33
C PRO A 107 7.55 -4.53 -19.85
N ALA A 108 7.72 -3.52 -20.70
CA ALA A 108 8.39 -2.27 -20.31
C ALA A 108 7.60 -1.52 -19.23
N LEU A 109 6.28 -1.43 -19.39
CA LEU A 109 5.43 -0.66 -18.49
C LEU A 109 5.29 -1.32 -17.12
N ILE A 110 5.17 -2.65 -17.06
CA ILE A 110 5.09 -3.37 -15.78
C ILE A 110 6.43 -3.36 -15.06
N THR A 111 7.55 -3.38 -15.78
CA THR A 111 8.89 -3.26 -15.20
C THR A 111 9.09 -1.88 -14.58
N LEU A 112 8.71 -0.82 -15.30
CA LEU A 112 8.73 0.54 -14.77
C LEU A 112 7.83 0.67 -13.53
N ALA A 113 6.60 0.17 -13.59
CA ALA A 113 5.68 0.20 -12.46
C ALA A 113 6.23 -0.56 -11.24
N GLY A 114 6.82 -1.73 -11.46
CA GLY A 114 7.48 -2.51 -10.41
C GLY A 114 8.66 -1.77 -9.77
N ALA A 115 9.50 -1.11 -10.57
CA ALA A 115 10.61 -0.30 -10.08
C ALA A 115 10.13 0.89 -9.23
N LEU A 116 9.14 1.63 -9.73
CA LEU A 116 8.53 2.75 -8.99
C LEU A 116 7.90 2.27 -7.67
N ALA A 117 7.18 1.14 -7.69
CA ALA A 117 6.60 0.55 -6.50
C ALA A 117 7.68 0.11 -5.48
N ALA A 118 8.79 -0.48 -5.94
CA ALA A 118 9.89 -0.88 -5.06
C ALA A 118 10.56 0.33 -4.38
N VAL A 119 10.78 1.42 -5.13
CA VAL A 119 11.28 2.68 -4.57
C VAL A 119 10.27 3.28 -3.60
N ALA A 120 8.98 3.28 -3.94
CA ALA A 120 7.92 3.77 -3.07
C ALA A 120 7.89 3.02 -1.74
N ILE A 121 7.89 1.68 -1.78
CA ILE A 121 7.90 0.83 -0.58
C ILE A 121 9.13 1.12 0.26
N SER A 122 10.32 1.09 -0.33
CA SER A 122 11.57 1.33 0.41
C SER A 122 11.59 2.72 1.07
N THR A 123 11.11 3.73 0.35
CA THR A 123 11.07 5.11 0.86
C THR A 123 10.04 5.27 1.98
N HIS A 124 8.88 4.60 1.87
CA HIS A 124 7.86 4.62 2.91
C HIS A 124 8.37 3.97 4.21
N LEU A 125 9.02 2.80 4.10
CA LEU A 125 9.61 2.13 5.27
C LEU A 125 10.61 3.03 5.99
N SER A 126 11.43 3.77 5.23
CA SER A 126 12.39 4.75 5.76
C SER A 126 11.74 6.03 6.35
N SER A 127 10.49 6.32 5.98
CA SER A 127 9.75 7.46 6.56
C SER A 127 9.14 7.16 7.93
N SER A 128 8.95 5.88 8.26
CA SER A 128 8.35 5.46 9.52
C SER A 128 9.23 5.85 10.72
N ARG A 129 8.60 6.18 11.85
CA ARG A 129 9.27 6.59 13.11
C ARG A 129 8.80 5.78 14.32
N LEU A 130 8.19 4.63 14.06
CA LEU A 130 7.52 3.79 15.05
C LEU A 130 8.48 3.31 16.14
N PHE A 131 9.58 2.69 15.72
CA PHE A 131 10.53 2.05 16.62
C PHE A 131 11.46 3.08 17.26
N GLU A 132 11.80 4.14 16.54
CA GLU A 132 12.60 5.26 16.99
C GLU A 132 11.88 6.00 18.13
N MET A 133 10.60 6.33 17.96
CA MET A 133 9.80 6.98 19.01
C MET A 133 9.62 6.07 20.23
N LEU A 134 9.41 4.76 20.03
CA LEU A 134 9.38 3.80 21.14
C LEU A 134 10.72 3.77 21.90
N ALA A 135 11.85 3.70 21.19
CA ALA A 135 13.18 3.69 21.79
C ALA A 135 13.48 5.00 22.55
N LEU A 136 13.16 6.15 21.95
CA LEU A 136 13.31 7.46 22.58
C LEU A 136 12.44 7.58 23.84
N SER A 137 11.20 7.08 23.80
CA SER A 137 10.31 7.08 24.97
C SER A 137 10.90 6.31 26.16
N GLY A 138 11.57 5.18 25.90
CA GLY A 138 12.23 4.38 26.93
C GLY A 138 13.49 5.05 27.47
N GLN A 139 14.25 5.75 26.62
CA GLN A 139 15.38 6.58 27.06
C GLN A 139 14.90 7.75 27.93
N TYR A 140 13.79 8.38 27.54
CA TYR A 140 13.20 9.49 28.27
C TYR A 140 12.75 9.08 29.68
N ALA A 141 12.12 7.92 29.82
CA ALA A 141 11.71 7.37 31.11
C ALA A 141 12.88 7.12 32.08
N ARG A 142 14.07 6.82 31.55
CA ARG A 142 15.29 6.52 32.33
C ARG A 142 16.15 7.74 32.60
N ALA A 143 15.91 8.86 31.92
CA ALA A 143 16.69 10.08 32.09
C ALA A 143 16.45 10.69 33.48
N THR A 144 17.55 10.92 34.21
CA THR A 144 17.55 11.47 35.58
C THR A 144 17.86 12.97 35.62
N THR A 145 18.19 13.58 34.49
CA THR A 145 18.49 15.02 34.38
C THR A 145 17.51 15.71 33.43
N ASP A 146 17.14 16.94 33.76
CA ASP A 146 16.25 17.74 32.91
C ASP A 146 16.89 18.05 31.56
N ALA A 147 18.20 18.28 31.53
CA ALA A 147 18.95 18.46 30.28
C ALA A 147 18.90 17.20 29.38
N GLY A 148 18.97 16.00 29.97
CA GLY A 148 18.84 14.74 29.25
C GLY A 148 17.43 14.55 28.67
N ARG A 149 16.39 14.87 29.45
CA ARG A 149 14.99 14.83 29.00
C ARG A 149 14.72 15.81 27.86
N ALA A 150 15.19 17.05 28.00
CA ALA A 150 15.05 18.07 26.96
C ALA A 150 15.74 17.67 25.64
N THR A 151 16.91 17.00 25.72
CA THR A 151 17.62 16.49 24.54
C THR A 151 16.81 15.41 23.82
N LEU A 152 16.19 14.49 24.57
CA LEU A 152 15.36 13.41 24.03
C LEU A 152 14.03 13.93 23.46
N GLU A 153 13.43 14.93 24.09
CA GLU A 153 12.26 15.63 23.55
C GLU A 153 12.60 16.34 22.23
N ALA A 154 13.75 17.01 22.14
CA ALA A 154 14.18 17.63 20.89
C ALA A 154 14.40 16.60 19.77
N ALA A 155 14.99 15.44 20.09
CA ALA A 155 15.12 14.34 19.15
C ALA A 155 13.75 13.81 18.70
N GLY A 156 12.82 13.60 19.64
CA GLY A 156 11.45 13.18 19.33
C GLY A 156 10.69 14.23 18.50
N GLN A 157 10.91 15.52 18.75
CA GLN A 157 10.30 16.61 17.98
C GLN A 157 10.76 16.57 16.52
N SER A 158 12.04 16.28 16.27
CA SER A 158 12.55 16.07 14.91
C SER A 158 11.87 14.89 14.22
N MET A 159 11.67 13.77 14.94
CA MET A 159 10.97 12.60 14.41
C MET A 159 9.50 12.91 14.08
N LEU A 160 8.76 13.51 15.01
CA LEU A 160 7.36 13.88 14.80
C LEU A 160 7.19 14.96 13.74
N THR A 161 8.09 15.94 13.64
CA THR A 161 8.01 16.95 12.56
C THR A 161 8.20 16.29 11.19
N THR A 162 9.10 15.31 11.10
CA THR A 162 9.28 14.58 9.85
C THR A 162 8.10 13.67 9.52
N TYR A 163 7.40 13.14 10.52
CA TYR A 163 6.33 12.19 10.28
C TYR A 163 4.94 12.86 10.22
N LEU A 164 4.65 13.83 11.08
CA LEU A 164 3.37 14.56 11.17
C LEU A 164 3.39 15.94 10.49
N GLY A 165 4.54 16.45 10.03
CA GLY A 165 4.65 17.77 9.39
C GLY A 165 4.73 18.95 10.36
N ALA A 166 4.71 20.18 9.80
CA ALA A 166 5.03 21.44 10.49
C ALA A 166 3.96 21.97 11.48
N SER A 167 2.81 21.30 11.62
CA SER A 167 1.66 21.86 12.35
C SER A 167 1.13 20.90 13.43
N ALA A 168 1.83 20.75 14.54
CA ALA A 168 1.26 20.23 15.78
C ALA A 168 0.39 21.33 16.47
N GLY A 169 -0.58 21.90 15.74
CA GLY A 169 -1.47 22.97 16.19
C GLY A 169 -2.92 22.76 15.71
N PRO A 170 -3.92 23.37 16.37
CA PRO A 170 -5.31 22.93 16.31
C PRO A 170 -5.95 23.31 14.98
N ASN A 171 -6.14 22.32 14.12
CA ASN A 171 -6.87 22.47 12.86
C ASN A 171 -8.26 21.80 13.05
N PRO A 172 -9.38 22.48 12.73
CA PRO A 172 -10.73 21.98 13.03
C PRO A 172 -11.18 20.81 12.13
N LEU A 173 -10.34 20.39 11.17
CA LEU A 173 -10.47 19.13 10.45
C LEU A 173 -9.17 18.35 10.64
N PRO A 174 -9.20 17.02 10.82
CA PRO A 174 -8.00 16.18 10.84
C PRO A 174 -7.42 16.14 9.41
N GLY A 175 -6.75 17.22 9.03
CA GLY A 175 -6.24 17.46 7.70
C GLY A 175 -4.75 17.23 7.69
N TRP A 176 -4.36 16.01 7.31
CA TRP A 176 -3.01 15.58 6.96
C TRP A 176 -2.07 16.75 6.61
N HIS A 177 -1.10 17.02 7.47
CA HIS A 177 -0.03 17.95 7.16
C HIS A 177 1.04 17.23 6.35
N TYR A 178 1.76 17.97 5.52
CA TYR A 178 2.85 17.43 4.71
C TYR A 178 3.80 16.64 5.61
N GLN A 179 3.83 15.33 5.43
CA GLN A 179 4.86 14.51 6.04
C GLN A 179 6.20 14.81 5.35
N GLY A 180 7.29 14.29 5.88
CA GLY A 180 8.62 14.49 5.35
C GLY A 180 8.74 14.02 3.90
N THR A 181 9.79 14.48 3.22
CA THR A 181 10.08 14.20 1.80
C THR A 181 9.92 12.73 1.43
N ALA A 182 10.40 11.82 2.28
CA ALA A 182 10.33 10.38 2.07
C ALA A 182 8.88 9.88 1.93
N PHE A 183 7.97 10.31 2.81
CA PHE A 183 6.57 9.92 2.68
C PHE A 183 5.96 10.46 1.39
N ASN A 184 6.13 11.76 1.11
CA ASN A 184 5.52 12.38 -0.08
C ASN A 184 5.99 11.69 -1.37
N LEU A 185 7.28 11.40 -1.49
CA LEU A 185 7.81 10.65 -2.62
C LEU A 185 7.23 9.23 -2.67
N SER A 186 7.17 8.53 -1.55
CA SER A 186 6.58 7.19 -1.51
C SER A 186 5.13 7.18 -1.99
N PHE A 187 4.34 8.17 -1.58
CA PHE A 187 2.93 8.28 -1.92
C PHE A 187 2.73 8.56 -3.41
N VAL A 188 3.47 9.53 -3.96
CA VAL A 188 3.42 9.87 -5.40
C VAL A 188 3.89 8.69 -6.25
N LEU A 189 5.05 8.11 -5.93
CA LEU A 189 5.63 7.00 -6.68
C LEU A 189 4.71 5.76 -6.66
N TRP A 190 4.11 5.45 -5.51
CA TRP A 190 3.13 4.38 -5.39
C TRP A 190 1.90 4.63 -6.25
N ALA A 191 1.32 5.82 -6.19
CA ALA A 191 0.14 6.17 -6.97
C ALA A 191 0.42 6.09 -8.47
N VAL A 192 1.57 6.59 -8.94
CA VAL A 192 1.99 6.48 -10.35
C VAL A 192 2.15 5.02 -10.74
N ALA A 193 2.89 4.22 -9.95
CA ALA A 193 3.06 2.79 -10.20
C ALA A 193 1.71 2.06 -10.34
N ALA A 194 0.79 2.34 -9.43
CA ALA A 194 -0.51 1.70 -9.41
C ALA A 194 -1.44 2.17 -10.54
N VAL A 195 -1.33 3.43 -11.01
CA VAL A 195 -1.98 3.90 -12.25
C VAL A 195 -1.45 3.14 -13.47
N LEU A 196 -0.14 2.92 -13.57
CA LEU A 196 0.46 2.16 -14.66
C LEU A 196 0.01 0.69 -14.65
N ILE A 197 0.00 0.05 -13.48
CA ILE A 197 -0.55 -1.29 -13.26
C ILE A 197 -2.02 -1.34 -13.68
N SER A 198 -2.82 -0.35 -13.26
CA SER A 198 -4.24 -0.28 -13.59
C SER A 198 -4.49 -0.09 -15.09
N ALA A 199 -3.65 0.69 -15.78
CA ALA A 199 -3.68 0.81 -17.23
C ALA A 199 -3.40 -0.54 -17.93
N LEU A 200 -2.44 -1.32 -17.41
CA LEU A 200 -2.18 -2.68 -17.91
C LEU A 200 -3.32 -3.64 -17.61
N MET A 201 -3.92 -3.60 -16.42
CA MET A 201 -5.09 -4.41 -16.08
C MET A 201 -6.26 -4.15 -17.03
N ARG A 202 -6.47 -2.87 -17.43
CA ARG A 202 -7.47 -2.51 -18.44
C ARG A 202 -7.18 -3.10 -19.81
N ARG A 203 -5.90 -3.11 -20.24
CA ARG A 203 -5.47 -3.67 -21.54
C ARG A 203 -5.55 -5.19 -21.56
N ASP A 204 -5.16 -5.83 -20.46
CA ASP A 204 -5.10 -7.29 -20.33
C ASP A 204 -6.48 -7.93 -20.16
N GLY A 205 -7.40 -7.27 -19.45
CA GLY A 205 -8.78 -7.73 -19.26
C GLY A 205 -8.98 -8.88 -18.29
N SER A 206 -7.91 -9.58 -17.88
CA SER A 206 -7.97 -10.74 -16.97
C SER A 206 -8.49 -10.43 -15.56
N PHE A 207 -8.38 -9.17 -15.13
CA PHE A 207 -8.89 -8.69 -13.84
C PHE A 207 -10.31 -8.12 -13.94
N GLY A 208 -10.97 -8.31 -15.09
CA GLY A 208 -12.28 -7.75 -15.41
C GLY A 208 -12.20 -6.31 -15.91
N ARG A 209 -13.33 -5.82 -16.45
CA ARG A 209 -13.42 -4.50 -17.09
C ARG A 209 -13.34 -3.32 -16.11
N VAL A 210 -13.61 -3.57 -14.83
CA VAL A 210 -13.70 -2.53 -13.79
C VAL A 210 -12.36 -2.25 -13.13
N ALA A 211 -11.50 -3.26 -12.96
CA ALA A 211 -10.30 -3.13 -12.12
C ALA A 211 -9.34 -2.04 -12.61
N GLY A 212 -9.11 -1.95 -13.93
CA GLY A 212 -8.25 -0.92 -14.49
C GLY A 212 -8.79 0.51 -14.28
N PRO A 213 -9.98 0.86 -14.79
CA PRO A 213 -10.55 2.19 -14.57
C PRO A 213 -10.69 2.57 -13.08
N LEU A 214 -11.11 1.63 -12.24
CA LEU A 214 -11.30 1.87 -10.81
C LEU A 214 -9.98 2.22 -10.10
N GLY A 215 -8.90 1.47 -10.39
CA GLY A 215 -7.58 1.77 -9.83
C GLY A 215 -7.02 3.10 -10.31
N MET A 216 -7.21 3.43 -11.60
CA MET A 216 -6.78 4.74 -12.13
C MET A 216 -7.50 5.90 -11.43
N VAL A 217 -8.82 5.82 -11.27
CA VAL A 217 -9.61 6.86 -10.59
C VAL A 217 -9.24 6.92 -9.10
N GLY A 218 -9.15 5.76 -8.43
CA GLY A 218 -8.78 5.71 -7.01
C GLY A 218 -7.41 6.35 -6.74
N HIS A 219 -6.38 5.99 -7.52
CA HIS A 219 -5.06 6.57 -7.32
C HIS A 219 -4.94 8.03 -7.76
N ALA A 220 -5.72 8.47 -8.76
CA ALA A 220 -5.83 9.89 -9.10
C ALA A 220 -6.48 10.71 -7.98
N LEU A 221 -7.55 10.19 -7.36
CA LEU A 221 -8.17 10.82 -6.19
C LEU A 221 -7.24 10.83 -4.98
N ALA A 222 -6.47 9.76 -4.77
CA ALA A 222 -5.45 9.70 -3.71
C ALA A 222 -4.39 10.80 -3.89
N LEU A 223 -3.89 11.01 -5.12
CA LEU A 223 -2.99 12.13 -5.44
C LEU A 223 -3.62 13.50 -5.21
N GLY A 224 -4.95 13.58 -5.19
CA GLY A 224 -5.70 14.75 -4.75
C GLY A 224 -5.28 15.25 -3.37
N LEU A 225 -4.67 14.41 -2.52
CA LEU A 225 -4.10 14.80 -1.22
C LEU A 225 -3.25 16.07 -1.26
N PHE A 226 -2.51 16.29 -2.35
CA PHE A 226 -1.63 17.46 -2.49
C PHE A 226 -2.35 18.74 -2.93
N LEU A 227 -3.67 18.70 -3.15
CA LEU A 227 -4.48 19.86 -3.49
C LEU A 227 -4.86 20.65 -2.23
N PRO A 228 -4.56 21.97 -2.17
CA PRO A 228 -4.93 22.81 -1.03
C PRO A 228 -6.44 22.80 -0.77
N GLY A 229 -6.82 22.75 0.51
CA GLY A 229 -8.21 22.86 0.99
C GLY A 229 -9.06 21.60 0.81
N VAL A 230 -9.01 20.95 -0.35
CA VAL A 230 -9.87 19.80 -0.69
C VAL A 230 -9.17 18.44 -0.63
N GLY A 231 -7.83 18.42 -0.57
CA GLY A 231 -7.07 17.21 -0.84
C GLY A 231 -7.32 16.05 0.11
N VAL A 232 -7.53 16.32 1.40
CA VAL A 232 -7.85 15.31 2.41
C VAL A 232 -9.15 14.58 2.07
N TRP A 233 -10.18 15.33 1.63
CA TRP A 233 -11.46 14.76 1.24
C TRP A 233 -11.36 13.89 0.00
N LEU A 234 -10.55 14.30 -0.99
CA LEU A 234 -10.29 13.51 -2.18
C LEU A 234 -9.53 12.21 -1.84
N SER A 235 -8.55 12.29 -0.95
CA SER A 235 -7.81 11.13 -0.45
C SER A 235 -8.73 10.17 0.32
N LEU A 236 -9.60 10.67 1.20
CA LEU A 236 -10.58 9.86 1.92
C LEU A 236 -11.58 9.19 0.96
N LEU A 237 -12.05 9.94 -0.05
CA LEU A 237 -12.93 9.40 -1.08
C LEU A 237 -12.26 8.28 -1.88
N SER A 238 -10.94 8.31 -2.05
CA SER A 238 -10.20 7.26 -2.75
C SER A 238 -10.24 5.90 -2.04
N LEU A 239 -10.32 5.89 -0.70
CA LEU A 239 -10.21 4.68 0.11
C LEU A 239 -11.21 3.57 -0.29
N PRO A 240 -12.54 3.82 -0.35
CA PRO A 240 -13.49 2.77 -0.76
C PRO A 240 -13.23 2.26 -2.19
N LEU A 241 -12.79 3.12 -3.12
CA LEU A 241 -12.44 2.69 -4.47
C LEU A 241 -11.23 1.75 -4.46
N LEU A 242 -10.20 2.10 -3.70
CA LEU A 242 -8.98 1.31 -3.59
C LEU A 242 -9.21 0.00 -2.83
N LEU A 243 -10.09 -0.03 -1.84
CA LEU A 243 -10.51 -1.28 -1.18
C LEU A 243 -11.10 -2.25 -2.21
N VAL A 244 -12.06 -1.78 -3.02
CA VAL A 244 -12.65 -2.61 -4.08
C VAL A 244 -11.58 -3.03 -5.10
N TRP A 245 -10.65 -2.14 -5.46
CA TRP A 245 -9.55 -2.46 -6.37
C TRP A 245 -8.65 -3.60 -5.84
N TYR A 246 -8.26 -3.59 -4.56
CA TYR A 246 -7.50 -4.68 -3.95
C TYR A 246 -8.29 -6.00 -3.92
N LEU A 247 -9.61 -5.96 -3.68
CA LEU A 247 -10.47 -7.15 -3.77
C LEU A 247 -10.51 -7.74 -5.18
N LEU A 248 -10.53 -6.88 -6.21
CA LEU A 248 -10.47 -7.31 -7.62
C LEU A 248 -9.11 -7.92 -7.96
N ILE A 249 -8.00 -7.33 -7.47
CA ILE A 249 -6.66 -7.92 -7.59
C ILE A 249 -6.63 -9.30 -6.94
N ALA A 250 -7.07 -9.41 -5.69
CA ALA A 250 -7.08 -10.69 -4.96
C ALA A 250 -7.86 -11.76 -5.73
N ARG A 251 -9.07 -11.43 -6.20
CA ARG A 251 -9.88 -12.34 -7.02
C ARG A 251 -9.18 -12.74 -8.32
N GLY A 252 -8.58 -11.79 -9.04
CA GLY A 252 -7.89 -12.07 -10.30
C GLY A 252 -6.66 -12.95 -10.12
N LEU A 253 -5.88 -12.72 -9.07
CA LEU A 253 -4.71 -13.52 -8.73
C LEU A 253 -5.09 -14.93 -8.22
N LEU A 254 -6.16 -15.06 -7.42
CA LEU A 254 -6.66 -16.37 -6.98
C LEU A 254 -7.10 -17.26 -8.15
N ARG A 255 -7.75 -16.69 -9.17
CA ARG A 255 -8.16 -17.44 -10.37
C ARG A 255 -6.94 -18.05 -11.08
N ARG A 256 -5.90 -17.24 -11.29
CA ARG A 256 -4.62 -17.71 -11.85
C ARG A 256 -3.93 -18.76 -10.97
N GLY A 257 -3.93 -18.56 -9.65
CA GLY A 257 -3.34 -19.49 -8.68
C GLY A 257 -4.07 -20.84 -8.56
N ARG A 258 -5.33 -20.93 -9.01
CA ARG A 258 -6.13 -22.17 -9.06
C ARG A 258 -6.00 -22.93 -10.38
N GLY A 259 -5.48 -22.30 -11.43
CA GLY A 259 -5.33 -22.93 -12.76
C GLY A 259 -6.61 -23.00 -13.59
N THR A 260 -7.66 -22.30 -13.18
CA THR A 260 -8.88 -22.12 -13.98
C THR A 260 -8.68 -20.86 -14.83
N ALA A 261 -8.12 -21.04 -16.03
CA ALA A 261 -8.25 -20.09 -17.12
C ALA A 261 -9.70 -20.13 -17.65
#